data_AF-A0A6J7P2M7-F1
#
_entry.id   AF-A0A6J7P2M7-F1
#
_cell.length_a   1.000
_cell.length_b   1.000
_cell.length_c   1.000
_cell.angle_alpha   90.00
_cell.angle_beta   90.00
_cell.angle_gamma   90.00
#
_symmetry.space_group_name_H-M   'P 1'
#
loop_
_entity.id
_entity.type
_entity.pdbx_description
1 polymer ?
#
loop_
_entity_poly.entity_id
_entity_poly.type
_entity_poly.pdbx_seq_one_letter_code
_entity_poly.pdbx_strand_id
1 'polypeptide(L)'
;MTFVSYVLICIWQYGQNCSFIDVDPATCYGTVNPLDLAVVAAAVAGASFGFLWWNTAPARIFMGDTGSLALGGGIAGLAILSRTELLLPMLAGLFLITSLSVIGQVGSFKLTGRRILRMAPLHHHFEMLGWPEIQIVVRFWIIQGLCIGAGLTVFYAEWVRA
;
A
#
# COMPACT_ATOMS: atom_id res chain seq x y z
N MET A 1 5.67 -2.72 3.63
CA MET A 1 6.27 -1.71 2.72
C MET A 1 5.44 -0.43 2.68
N THR A 2 4.13 -0.48 2.43
CA THR A 2 3.25 0.71 2.39
C THR A 2 3.30 1.56 3.67
N PHE A 3 3.29 0.93 4.86
CA PHE A 3 3.46 1.68 6.12
C PHE A 3 4.81 2.39 6.21
N VAL A 4 5.89 1.78 5.72
CA VAL A 4 7.22 2.40 5.70
C VAL A 4 7.23 3.63 4.79
N SER A 5 6.56 3.60 3.63
CA SER A 5 6.42 4.81 2.80
C SER A 5 5.65 5.92 3.52
N TYR A 6 4.63 5.60 4.32
CA TYR A 6 3.94 6.60 5.13
C TYR A 6 4.83 7.20 6.21
N VAL A 7 5.76 6.44 6.82
CA VAL A 7 6.77 7.00 7.72
C VAL A 7 7.59 8.08 7.01
N LEU A 8 8.08 7.78 5.80
CA LEU A 8 8.89 8.73 5.02
C LEU A 8 8.09 9.98 4.62
N ILE A 9 6.87 9.79 4.12
CA ILE A 9 5.97 10.90 3.73
C ILE A 9 5.68 11.79 4.94
N CYS A 10 5.33 11.20 6.09
CA CYS A 10 4.97 11.96 7.27
C CYS A 10 6.16 12.72 7.86
N ILE A 11 7.35 12.12 7.91
CA ILE A 11 8.58 12.83 8.32
C ILE A 11 8.86 14.00 7.38
N TRP A 12 8.69 13.81 6.08
CA TRP A 12 8.84 14.90 5.11
C TRP A 12 7.81 16.02 5.32
N GLN A 13 6.54 15.68 5.46
CA GLN A 13 5.45 16.64 5.71
C GLN A 13 5.65 17.43 7.01
N TYR A 14 6.26 16.83 8.04
CA TYR A 14 6.67 17.56 9.24
C TYR A 14 7.70 18.64 8.93
N GLY A 15 8.75 18.27 8.18
CA GLY A 15 9.83 19.18 7.80
C GLY A 15 9.40 20.29 6.82
N GLN A 16 8.23 20.16 6.19
CA GLN A 16 7.67 21.10 5.20
C GLN A 16 6.27 21.62 5.62
N ASN A 17 6.02 21.74 6.93
CA ASN A 17 4.69 22.10 7.45
C ASN A 17 4.43 23.61 7.37
N CYS A 18 3.23 24.00 6.90
CA CYS A 18 2.82 25.41 6.78
C CYS A 18 2.83 26.19 8.11
N SER A 19 2.83 25.51 9.27
CA SER A 19 2.84 26.15 10.58
C SER A 19 4.22 26.64 11.02
N PHE A 20 5.30 26.12 10.41
CA PHE A 20 6.67 26.38 10.87
C PHE A 20 7.55 27.05 9.81
N ILE A 21 7.09 27.15 8.56
CA ILE A 21 7.89 27.68 7.46
C ILE A 21 7.12 28.78 6.75
N ASP A 22 7.72 29.97 6.68
CA ASP A 22 7.22 31.13 5.93
C ASP A 22 7.53 30.99 4.43
N VAL A 23 6.99 29.95 3.78
CA VAL A 23 7.08 29.73 2.33
C VAL A 23 5.72 30.00 1.67
N ASP A 24 5.73 30.13 0.35
CA ASP A 24 4.52 30.20 -0.46
C ASP A 24 3.55 29.06 -0.09
N PRO A 25 2.26 29.33 0.23
CA PRO A 25 1.28 28.31 0.59
C PRO A 25 1.11 27.20 -0.46
N ALA A 26 1.61 27.36 -1.68
CA ALA A 26 1.68 26.31 -2.69
C ALA A 26 2.73 25.20 -2.41
N THR A 27 3.70 25.42 -1.51
CA THR A 27 4.87 24.53 -1.29
C THR A 27 4.90 23.88 0.09
N CYS A 28 3.88 24.13 0.92
CA CYS A 28 3.81 23.64 2.30
C CYS A 28 2.66 22.64 2.51
N TYR A 29 2.80 21.77 3.50
CA TYR A 29 1.78 20.78 3.84
C TYR A 29 0.94 21.20 5.05
N GLY A 30 -0.38 21.16 4.90
CA GLY A 30 -1.37 21.40 5.96
C GLY A 30 -1.74 20.14 6.76
N THR A 31 -0.83 19.18 6.89
CA THR A 31 -1.05 17.94 7.64
C THR A 31 -1.02 18.20 9.15
N VAL A 32 -2.02 17.72 9.87
CA VAL A 32 -2.10 17.84 11.34
C VAL A 32 -1.27 16.72 11.97
N ASN A 33 -0.34 17.09 12.86
CA ASN A 33 0.54 16.17 13.62
C ASN A 33 1.18 15.04 12.78
N PRO A 34 1.95 15.37 11.73
CA PRO A 34 2.53 14.35 10.85
C PRO A 34 3.48 13.39 11.58
N LEU A 35 4.20 13.82 12.62
CA LEU A 35 5.07 12.90 13.39
C LEU A 35 4.29 11.82 14.13
N ASP A 36 3.10 12.14 14.67
CA ASP A 36 2.26 11.14 15.35
C ASP A 36 1.80 10.07 14.36
N LEU A 37 1.44 10.48 13.15
CA LEU A 37 1.12 9.56 12.05
C LEU A 37 2.33 8.70 11.66
N ALA A 38 3.53 9.28 11.63
CA ALA A 38 4.77 8.56 11.35
C ALA A 38 5.04 7.48 12.42
N VAL A 39 4.82 7.79 13.70
CA VAL A 39 4.97 6.82 14.81
C VAL A 39 3.99 5.66 14.65
N VAL A 40 2.72 5.95 14.37
CA VAL A 40 1.71 4.90 14.12
C VAL A 40 2.10 4.04 12.92
N ALA A 41 2.50 4.65 11.81
CA ALA A 41 2.93 3.92 10.61
C ALA A 41 4.18 3.06 10.89
N ALA A 42 5.15 3.57 11.65
CA ALA A 42 6.35 2.84 12.03
C ALA A 42 6.03 1.64 12.94
N ALA A 43 5.14 1.82 13.92
CA ALA A 43 4.71 0.74 14.81
C ALA A 43 4.03 -0.39 14.03
N VAL A 44 3.12 -0.04 13.11
CA VAL A 44 2.42 -1.04 12.28
C VAL A 44 3.38 -1.70 11.28
N ALA A 45 4.33 -0.96 10.72
CA ALA A 45 5.39 -1.54 9.89
C ALA A 45 6.22 -2.55 10.67
N GLY A 46 6.68 -2.20 11.88
CA GLY A 46 7.44 -3.08 12.77
C GLY A 46 6.65 -4.33 13.16
N ALA A 47 5.38 -4.18 13.55
CA ALA A 47 4.49 -5.30 13.83
C ALA A 47 4.31 -6.23 12.61
N SER A 48 4.19 -5.65 11.41
CA SER A 48 4.06 -6.43 10.17
C SER A 48 5.34 -7.23 9.84
N PHE A 49 6.51 -6.66 10.07
CA PHE A 49 7.79 -7.37 9.94
C PHE A 49 7.94 -8.48 10.98
N GLY A 50 7.55 -8.22 12.24
CA GLY A 50 7.53 -9.23 13.29
C GLY A 50 6.55 -10.36 12.99
N PHE A 51 5.38 -10.05 12.42
CA PHE A 51 4.41 -11.05 11.95
C PHE A 51 4.99 -11.90 10.81
N LEU A 52 5.65 -11.25 9.84
CA LEU A 52 6.24 -11.92 8.68
C LEU A 52 7.23 -13.01 9.10
N TRP A 53 8.03 -12.79 10.16
CA TRP A 53 8.95 -13.79 10.71
C TRP A 53 8.28 -15.15 11.01
N TRP A 54 7.01 -15.14 11.40
CA TRP A 54 6.23 -16.34 11.71
C TRP A 54 5.28 -16.77 10.60
N ASN A 55 5.07 -15.90 9.61
CA ASN A 55 4.14 -16.11 8.50
C ASN A 55 4.83 -16.50 7.17
N THR A 56 6.15 -16.31 7.03
CA THR A 56 6.90 -16.81 5.87
C THR A 56 6.72 -18.32 5.70
N ALA A 57 6.61 -18.78 4.45
CA ALA A 57 6.36 -20.18 4.13
C ALA A 57 7.44 -21.11 4.73
N PRO A 58 7.05 -22.21 5.43
CA PRO A 58 5.68 -22.60 5.80
C PRO A 58 5.12 -21.78 6.97
N ALA A 59 3.93 -21.19 6.80
CA ALA A 59 3.32 -20.29 7.78
C ALA A 59 2.93 -21.00 9.09
N ARG A 60 3.29 -20.41 10.24
CA ARG A 60 2.91 -20.90 11.57
C ARG A 60 1.69 -20.19 12.15
N ILE A 61 1.52 -18.93 11.79
CA ILE A 61 0.37 -18.11 12.17
C ILE A 61 -0.24 -17.49 10.91
N PHE A 62 -1.57 -17.39 10.90
CA PHE A 62 -2.32 -16.72 9.84
C PHE A 62 -2.83 -15.38 10.33
N MET A 63 -2.92 -14.42 9.41
CA MET A 63 -3.32 -13.06 9.71
C MET A 63 -4.80 -12.96 10.12
N GLY A 64 -5.65 -13.73 9.45
CA GLY A 64 -7.11 -13.66 9.60
C GLY A 64 -7.71 -12.32 9.18
N ASP A 65 -9.04 -12.22 9.30
CA ASP A 65 -9.79 -11.01 8.96
C ASP A 65 -9.50 -9.86 9.92
N THR A 66 -9.20 -10.17 11.19
CA THR A 66 -8.82 -9.17 12.20
C THR A 66 -7.58 -8.39 11.76
N GLY A 67 -6.56 -9.07 11.26
CA GLY A 67 -5.35 -8.41 10.78
C GLY A 67 -5.55 -7.73 9.43
N SER A 68 -6.19 -8.40 8.47
CA SER A 68 -6.30 -7.86 7.10
C SER A 68 -7.17 -6.60 7.05
N LEU A 69 -8.31 -6.58 7.75
CA LEU A 69 -9.19 -5.41 7.83
C LEU A 69 -8.55 -4.27 8.63
N ALA A 70 -7.85 -4.58 9.72
CA ALA A 70 -7.14 -3.56 10.50
C ALA A 70 -6.02 -2.90 9.70
N LEU A 71 -5.20 -3.66 8.96
CA LEU A 71 -4.16 -3.08 8.11
C LEU A 71 -4.75 -2.29 6.94
N GLY A 72 -5.81 -2.79 6.30
CA GLY A 72 -6.49 -2.07 5.23
C GLY A 72 -7.08 -0.74 5.70
N GLY A 73 -7.79 -0.75 6.84
CA GLY A 73 -8.31 0.45 7.49
C GLY A 73 -7.20 1.40 7.94
N GLY A 74 -6.09 0.88 8.46
CA GLY A 74 -4.91 1.68 8.83
C GLY A 74 -4.28 2.40 7.66
N ILE A 75 -4.12 1.74 6.50
CA ILE A 75 -3.62 2.36 5.26
C ILE A 75 -4.56 3.48 4.79
N ALA A 76 -5.88 3.22 4.78
CA ALA A 76 -6.87 4.23 4.40
C ALA A 76 -6.89 5.43 5.37
N GLY A 77 -6.82 5.16 6.67
CA GLY A 77 -6.76 6.19 7.71
C GLY A 77 -5.52 7.07 7.57
N LEU A 78 -4.35 6.46 7.35
CA LEU A 78 -3.11 7.21 7.07
C LEU A 78 -3.27 8.08 5.82
N ALA A 79 -3.81 7.53 4.72
CA ALA A 79 -3.99 8.28 3.47
C ALA A 79 -4.86 9.55 3.64
N ILE A 80 -5.95 9.45 4.41
CA ILE A 80 -6.85 10.57 4.68
C ILE A 80 -6.18 11.59 5.61
N LEU A 81 -5.57 11.12 6.70
CA LEU A 81 -4.97 12.01 7.70
C LEU A 81 -3.72 12.73 7.17
N SER A 82 -2.95 12.09 6.28
CA SER A 82 -1.81 12.71 5.59
C SER A 82 -2.18 13.47 4.33
N ARG A 83 -3.48 13.52 3.95
CA ARG A 83 -3.97 14.13 2.70
C ARG A 83 -3.27 13.63 1.44
N THR A 84 -3.05 12.32 1.35
CA THR A 84 -2.39 11.66 0.21
C THR A 84 -3.29 10.62 -0.45
N GLU A 85 -4.59 10.89 -0.52
CA GLU A 85 -5.61 9.96 -1.04
C GLU A 85 -5.37 9.62 -2.52
N LEU A 86 -4.97 10.62 -3.31
CA LEU A 86 -4.65 10.44 -4.73
C LEU A 86 -3.39 9.61 -4.96
N LEU A 87 -2.53 9.50 -3.94
CA LEU A 87 -1.31 8.67 -3.98
C LEU A 87 -1.59 7.21 -3.60
N LEU A 88 -2.73 6.95 -2.96
CA LEU A 88 -3.11 5.62 -2.47
C LEU A 88 -3.12 4.54 -3.55
N PRO A 89 -3.60 4.77 -4.79
CA PRO A 89 -3.51 3.78 -5.86
C PRO A 89 -2.08 3.33 -6.18
N MET A 90 -1.07 4.17 -5.92
CA MET A 90 0.34 3.80 -6.08
C MET A 90 0.89 3.14 -4.81
N LEU A 91 0.65 3.74 -3.64
CA LEU A 91 1.15 3.19 -2.36
C LEU A 91 0.54 1.83 -2.00
N ALA A 92 -0.68 1.55 -2.48
CA ALA A 92 -1.41 0.30 -2.34
C ALA A 92 -1.60 -0.43 -3.68
N GLY A 93 -0.71 -0.21 -4.66
CA GLY A 93 -0.89 -0.67 -6.04
C GLY A 93 -1.13 -2.18 -6.20
N LEU A 94 -0.40 -3.03 -5.48
CA LEU A 94 -0.65 -4.48 -5.55
C LEU A 94 -2.03 -4.82 -4.99
N PHE A 95 -2.41 -4.24 -3.84
CA PHE A 95 -3.73 -4.45 -3.24
C PHE A 95 -4.85 -4.03 -4.21
N LEU A 96 -4.68 -2.89 -4.87
CA LEU A 96 -5.61 -2.41 -5.89
C LEU A 96 -5.72 -3.38 -7.07
N ILE A 97 -4.58 -3.81 -7.65
CA ILE A 97 -4.55 -4.75 -8.78
C ILE A 97 -5.22 -6.07 -8.40
N THR A 98 -4.95 -6.60 -7.21
CA THR A 98 -5.57 -7.85 -6.74
C THR A 98 -7.08 -7.70 -6.57
N SER A 99 -7.57 -6.59 -6.01
CA SER A 99 -9.00 -6.30 -5.89
C SER A 99 -9.67 -6.13 -7.26
N LEU A 100 -9.04 -5.40 -8.18
CA LEU A 100 -9.53 -5.21 -9.55
C LEU A 100 -9.59 -6.55 -10.30
N SER A 101 -8.67 -7.48 -10.05
CA SER A 101 -8.71 -8.82 -10.64
C SER A 101 -9.98 -9.58 -10.26
N VAL A 102 -10.43 -9.46 -9.00
CA VAL A 102 -11.67 -10.09 -8.51
C VAL A 102 -12.89 -9.38 -9.08
N ILE A 103 -12.92 -8.04 -9.05
CA ILE A 103 -14.03 -7.25 -9.61
C ILE A 103 -14.21 -7.56 -11.10
N GLY A 104 -13.12 -7.57 -11.88
CA GLY A 104 -13.15 -7.91 -13.29
C GLY A 104 -13.61 -9.35 -13.56
N GLN A 105 -13.12 -10.31 -12.77
CA GLN A 105 -13.53 -11.71 -12.90
C GLN A 105 -15.03 -11.89 -12.62
N VAL A 106 -15.52 -11.33 -11.50
CA VAL A 106 -16.95 -11.41 -11.14
C VAL A 106 -17.80 -10.67 -12.16
N GLY A 107 -17.38 -9.48 -12.61
CA GLY A 107 -18.06 -8.70 -13.62
C GLY A 107 -18.17 -9.47 -14.95
N SER A 108 -17.07 -10.05 -15.44
CA SER A 108 -17.07 -10.82 -16.68
C SER A 108 -17.95 -12.07 -16.58
N PHE A 109 -17.90 -12.80 -15.46
CA PHE A 109 -18.72 -13.99 -15.27
C PHE A 109 -20.21 -13.65 -15.21
N LYS A 110 -20.59 -12.55 -14.55
CA LYS A 110 -21.98 -12.07 -14.49
C LYS A 110 -22.51 -11.57 -15.84
N LEU A 111 -21.67 -10.93 -16.66
CA LEU A 111 -22.09 -10.34 -17.93
C LEU A 111 -22.03 -11.31 -19.12
N THR A 112 -21.02 -12.16 -19.16
CA THR A 112 -20.71 -13.01 -20.34
C THR A 112 -20.72 -14.51 -20.04
N GLY A 113 -20.81 -14.91 -18.77
CA GLY A 113 -20.68 -16.30 -18.33
C GLY A 113 -19.27 -16.88 -18.48
N ARG A 114 -18.30 -16.08 -18.94
CA ARG A 114 -16.91 -16.50 -19.19
C ARG A 114 -15.98 -15.95 -18.11
N ARG A 115 -14.90 -16.67 -17.85
CA ARG A 115 -13.84 -16.26 -16.91
C ARG A 115 -12.71 -15.59 -17.69
N ILE A 116 -12.21 -14.45 -17.20
CA ILE A 116 -11.03 -13.75 -17.78
C ILE A 116 -9.71 -14.30 -17.23
N LEU A 117 -9.71 -14.71 -15.96
CA LEU A 117 -8.58 -15.36 -15.29
C LEU A 117 -8.92 -16.82 -15.01
N ARG A 118 -7.90 -17.68 -14.98
CA ARG A 118 -8.04 -19.09 -14.55
C ARG A 118 -8.70 -19.21 -13.18
N MET A 119 -8.28 -18.37 -12.23
CA MET A 119 -8.84 -18.22 -10.90
C MET A 119 -8.55 -16.79 -10.41
N ALA A 120 -9.46 -16.20 -9.64
CA ALA A 120 -9.23 -14.94 -8.94
C ALA A 120 -9.22 -15.21 -7.43
N PRO A 121 -8.39 -14.51 -6.63
CA PRO A 121 -7.55 -13.36 -6.98
C PRO A 121 -6.29 -13.70 -7.79
N LEU A 122 -5.55 -12.67 -8.21
CA LEU A 122 -4.42 -12.77 -9.14
C LEU A 122 -3.33 -13.79 -8.74
N HIS A 123 -3.06 -14.02 -7.45
CA HIS A 123 -2.04 -14.99 -7.04
C HIS A 123 -2.43 -16.44 -7.42
N HIS A 124 -3.69 -16.83 -7.20
CA HIS A 124 -4.20 -18.13 -7.62
C HIS A 124 -4.20 -18.32 -9.15
N HIS A 125 -4.33 -17.23 -9.91
CA HIS A 125 -4.15 -17.30 -11.36
C HIS A 125 -2.75 -17.82 -11.74
N PHE A 126 -1.71 -17.32 -11.07
CA PHE A 126 -0.32 -17.73 -11.31
C PHE A 126 0.00 -19.12 -10.74
N GLU A 127 -0.60 -19.50 -9.62
CA GLU A 127 -0.49 -20.88 -9.10
C GLU A 127 -1.06 -21.88 -10.11
N MET A 128 -2.21 -21.58 -10.71
CA MET A 128 -2.83 -22.40 -11.76
C MET A 128 -2.05 -22.39 -13.09
N LEU A 129 -1.05 -21.50 -13.23
CA LEU A 129 -0.07 -21.52 -14.32
C LEU A 129 1.18 -22.35 -13.97
N GLY A 130 1.23 -22.94 -12.78
CA GLY A 130 2.32 -23.78 -12.29
C GLY A 130 3.44 -23.01 -11.61
N TRP A 131 3.24 -21.74 -11.21
CA TRP A 131 4.26 -20.99 -10.48
C TRP A 131 4.31 -21.42 -9.01
N PRO A 132 5.50 -21.62 -8.42
CA PRO A 132 5.66 -21.86 -6.99
C PRO A 132 5.16 -20.68 -6.15
N GLU A 133 4.54 -20.97 -4.99
CA GLU A 133 3.99 -19.95 -4.08
C GLU A 133 5.04 -18.89 -3.70
N ILE A 134 6.23 -19.32 -3.26
CA ILE A 134 7.32 -18.41 -2.86
C ILE A 134 7.73 -17.50 -4.04
N GLN A 135 7.75 -18.02 -5.26
CA GLN A 135 8.06 -17.23 -6.45
C GLN A 135 7.02 -16.15 -6.69
N ILE A 136 5.73 -16.44 -6.48
CA ILE A 136 4.64 -15.46 -6.61
C ILE A 136 4.77 -14.38 -5.54
N VAL A 137 4.96 -14.78 -4.27
CA VAL A 137 5.10 -13.85 -3.13
C VAL A 137 6.24 -12.86 -3.35
N VAL A 138 7.44 -13.34 -3.70
CA VAL A 138 8.61 -12.47 -3.92
C VAL A 138 8.39 -11.53 -5.12
N ARG A 139 7.83 -12.02 -6.23
CA ARG A 139 7.51 -11.17 -7.40
C ARG A 139 6.48 -10.09 -7.04
N PHE A 140 5.49 -10.43 -6.23
CA PHE A 140 4.48 -9.49 -5.77
C PHE A 140 5.08 -8.42 -4.86
N TRP A 141 6.05 -8.77 -4.00
CA TRP A 141 6.80 -7.78 -3.21
C TRP A 141 7.59 -6.82 -4.10
N ILE A 142 8.23 -7.31 -5.16
CA ILE A 142 8.94 -6.46 -6.12
C ILE A 142 7.95 -5.49 -6.80
N ILE A 143 6.81 -5.98 -7.29
CA ILE A 143 5.78 -5.13 -7.92
C ILE A 143 5.28 -4.07 -6.94
N GLN A 144 4.95 -4.44 -5.70
CA GLN A 144 4.52 -3.50 -4.67
C GLN A 144 5.62 -2.47 -4.33
N GLY A 145 6.88 -2.89 -4.31
CA GLY A 145 8.02 -2.01 -4.14
C GLY A 145 8.16 -0.99 -5.28
N LEU A 146 7.97 -1.41 -6.53
CA LEU A 146 7.98 -0.53 -7.70
C LEU A 146 6.81 0.47 -7.66
N CYS A 147 5.61 0.04 -7.30
CA CYS A 147 4.46 0.93 -7.14
C CYS A 147 4.70 1.99 -6.06
N ILE A 148 5.29 1.60 -4.92
CA ILE A 148 5.68 2.55 -3.86
C ILE A 148 6.78 3.49 -4.34
N GLY A 149 7.81 2.99 -5.03
CA GLY A 149 8.88 3.81 -5.57
C GLY A 149 8.35 4.87 -6.55
N ALA A 150 7.42 4.48 -7.42
CA ALA A 150 6.73 5.41 -8.31
C ALA A 150 5.90 6.45 -7.53
N GLY A 151 5.14 6.02 -6.52
CA GLY A 151 4.36 6.91 -5.66
C GLY A 151 5.22 7.92 -4.91
N LEU A 152 6.30 7.48 -4.27
CA LEU A 152 7.24 8.38 -3.61
C LEU A 152 7.89 9.35 -4.60
N THR A 153 8.24 8.87 -5.80
CA THR A 153 8.79 9.74 -6.85
C THR A 153 7.80 10.83 -7.24
N VAL A 154 6.53 10.49 -7.45
CA VAL A 154 5.47 11.47 -7.76
C VAL A 154 5.33 12.48 -6.62
N PHE A 155 5.27 12.02 -5.38
CA PHE A 155 5.15 12.87 -4.20
C PHE A 155 6.30 13.88 -4.06
N TYR A 156 7.55 13.43 -4.17
CA TYR A 156 8.71 14.31 -4.08
C TYR A 156 8.88 15.19 -5.33
N ALA A 157 8.57 14.68 -6.52
CA ALA A 157 8.71 15.44 -7.76
C ALA A 157 7.70 16.59 -7.86
N GLU A 158 6.50 16.43 -7.30
CA GLU A 158 5.54 17.54 -7.15
C GLU A 158 6.15 18.66 -6.31
N TRP A 159 6.71 18.33 -5.15
CA TRP A 159 7.33 19.32 -4.26
C TRP A 159 8.54 20.01 -4.89
N VAL A 160 9.42 19.29 -5.59
CA VAL A 160 10.60 19.89 -6.25
C VAL A 160 10.22 20.85 -7.39
N ARG A 161 9.03 20.69 -7.98
CA ARG A 161 8.56 21.54 -9.08
C ARG A 161 7.76 22.76 -8.63
N ALA A 162 7.26 22.74 -7.40
CA ALA A 162 6.50 23.83 -6.79
C ALA A 162 7.44 24.88 -6.21
#